data_AF-A0AAD6VTM8-F1
#
_entry.id   AF-A0AAD6VTM8-F1
#
_cell.length_a   1.000
_cell.length_b   1.000
_cell.length_c   1.000
_cell.angle_alpha   90.00
_cell.angle_beta   90.00
_cell.angle_gamma   90.00
#
_symmetry.space_group_name_H-M   'P 1'
#
loop_
_entity.id
_entity.type
_entity.pdbx_description
1 polymer ?
#
loop_
_entity_poly.entity_id
_entity_poly.type
_entity_poly.pdbx_seq_one_letter_code
_entity_poly.pdbx_strand_id
1 'polypeptide(L)'
;MSAPIELTRVGLSSSRFLTEEPIRPPSPQERPDIFSFAPSRDETVLHAIHPEWRRSLYALLEQPTSSDSAFVVHVLLTSLIVLSAIVTVLETVPAFHQVKTSIWFGLETSLVALFTMEYIARCLAWSSTWSGLLRWMFSWFGIIDILSVVPYYIELLLLQDTSVFFRFSILRTFRLLRVFRPFRSNNTILLTIEVMYVSVRQSQHALLALGFFVVMVLTVFSTLLYFAERGTWDDILETFINTDGDPSQFASIPAAAW
;
A
#
# COMPACT_ATOMS: atom_id res chain seq x y z
N MET A 1 70.88 47.89 10.45
CA MET A 1 70.87 46.65 11.26
C MET A 1 69.86 45.71 10.61
N SER A 2 70.34 44.82 9.75
CA SER A 2 69.52 43.92 8.94
C SER A 2 70.25 42.58 8.83
N ALA A 3 69.65 41.56 9.42
CA ALA A 3 70.01 40.15 9.28
C ALA A 3 68.72 39.34 9.42
N PRO A 4 68.61 38.10 8.92
CA PRO A 4 69.45 37.36 7.96
C PRO A 4 68.61 36.66 6.87
N ILE A 5 69.24 36.01 5.88
CA ILE A 5 68.68 34.77 5.28
C ILE A 5 69.85 33.80 5.07
N GLU A 6 69.91 32.77 5.90
CA GLU A 6 70.78 31.61 5.71
C GLU A 6 70.15 30.64 4.70
N LEU A 7 70.96 30.18 3.74
CA LEU A 7 70.62 29.14 2.78
C LEU A 7 70.73 27.76 3.45
N THR A 8 69.61 27.19 3.88
CA THR A 8 69.54 25.81 4.36
C THR A 8 69.55 24.84 3.18
N ARG A 9 70.57 23.98 3.13
CA ARG A 9 70.74 22.91 2.14
C ARG A 9 69.49 22.03 2.02
N VAL A 10 69.14 21.72 0.78
CA VAL A 10 68.24 20.61 0.41
C VAL A 10 68.75 19.32 1.05
N GLY A 11 67.99 18.81 2.01
CA GLY A 11 68.17 17.45 2.53
C GLY A 11 67.68 16.44 1.49
N LEU A 12 68.61 15.69 0.93
CA LEU A 12 68.33 14.45 0.21
C LEU A 12 67.71 13.46 1.21
N SER A 13 66.38 13.36 1.23
CA SER A 13 65.71 12.26 1.93
C SER A 13 65.84 11.01 1.09
N SER A 14 66.72 10.15 1.59
CA SER A 14 67.08 8.83 1.10
C SER A 14 65.87 7.97 0.74
N SER A 15 65.99 7.32 -0.41
CA SER A 15 65.26 6.13 -0.88
C SER A 15 64.53 5.32 0.19
N ARG A 16 63.21 5.49 0.28
CA ARG A 16 62.26 4.42 0.66
C ARG A 16 61.60 3.87 -0.60
N PHE A 17 62.44 3.29 -1.45
CA PHE A 17 62.04 2.48 -2.59
C PHE A 17 62.69 1.13 -2.32
N LEU A 18 61.91 0.04 -2.31
CA LEU A 18 62.31 -1.35 -2.02
C LEU A 18 62.16 -1.82 -0.55
N THR A 19 60.92 -1.93 -0.09
CA THR A 19 60.48 -3.12 0.65
C THR A 19 59.11 -3.52 0.09
N GLU A 20 59.11 -4.09 -1.11
CA GLU A 20 58.01 -4.97 -1.52
C GLU A 20 58.18 -6.27 -0.74
N GLU A 21 57.33 -6.50 0.26
CA GLU A 21 57.05 -7.88 0.66
C GLU A 21 56.33 -8.57 -0.51
N PRO A 22 56.69 -9.81 -0.88
CA PRO A 22 55.97 -10.53 -1.90
C PRO A 22 54.54 -10.76 -1.42
N ILE A 23 53.57 -10.14 -2.09
CA ILE A 23 52.14 -10.33 -1.83
C ILE A 23 51.84 -11.82 -2.04
N ARG A 24 51.78 -12.57 -0.95
CA ARG A 24 51.35 -13.97 -0.97
C ARG A 24 49.90 -13.97 -1.47
N PRO A 25 49.53 -14.77 -2.49
CA PRO A 25 48.13 -14.86 -2.88
C PRO A 25 47.31 -15.27 -1.65
N PRO A 26 46.20 -14.58 -1.34
CA PRO A 26 45.42 -14.89 -0.15
C PRO A 26 45.00 -16.36 -0.21
N SER A 27 45.14 -17.04 0.92
CA SER A 27 44.65 -18.41 1.06
C SER A 27 43.13 -18.44 0.80
N PRO A 28 42.54 -19.54 0.30
CA PRO A 28 41.11 -19.58 -0.03
C PRO A 28 40.15 -19.17 1.11
N GLN A 29 40.64 -19.14 2.35
CA GLN A 29 39.91 -18.79 3.57
C GLN A 29 40.00 -17.31 3.95
N GLU A 30 40.88 -16.51 3.34
CA GLU A 30 41.11 -15.09 3.68
C GLU A 30 40.39 -14.10 2.76
N ARG A 31 39.52 -14.58 1.86
CA ARG A 31 38.58 -13.69 1.18
C ARG A 31 37.51 -13.31 2.20
N PRO A 32 37.40 -12.03 2.64
CA PRO A 32 36.19 -11.62 3.33
C PRO A 32 35.04 -11.89 2.35
N ASP A 33 34.13 -12.77 2.73
CA ASP A 33 32.90 -13.02 1.99
C ASP A 33 32.08 -11.72 2.05
N ILE A 34 32.39 -10.79 1.14
CA ILE A 34 31.62 -9.57 0.88
C ILE A 34 30.19 -9.96 0.46
N PHE A 35 30.03 -11.20 -0.04
CA PHE A 35 28.78 -11.88 -0.29
C PHE A 35 28.52 -13.01 0.73
N SER A 36 28.82 -12.79 2.01
CA SER A 36 28.08 -13.52 3.02
C SER A 36 26.62 -13.10 2.83
N PHE A 37 25.86 -13.95 2.15
CA PHE A 37 24.41 -13.83 2.09
C PHE A 37 23.95 -13.88 3.54
N ALA A 38 23.84 -12.72 4.18
CA ALA A 38 23.11 -12.59 5.43
C ALA A 38 21.76 -13.25 5.12
N PRO A 39 21.36 -14.28 5.88
CA PRO A 39 20.13 -14.99 5.60
C PRO A 39 19.03 -13.94 5.46
N SER A 40 18.28 -14.02 4.36
CA SER A 40 17.18 -13.08 4.14
C SER A 40 16.31 -13.11 5.41
N ARG A 41 15.75 -11.96 5.80
CA ARG A 41 14.94 -11.85 7.04
C ARG A 41 13.92 -12.99 7.16
N ASP A 42 13.41 -13.46 6.03
CA ASP A 42 12.48 -14.59 5.92
C ASP A 42 13.10 -15.95 6.29
N GLU A 43 14.37 -16.23 5.94
CA GLU A 43 15.07 -17.46 6.35
C GLU A 43 15.27 -17.54 7.88
N THR A 44 15.65 -16.42 8.51
CA THR A 44 15.82 -16.38 9.98
C THR A 44 14.51 -16.62 10.74
N VAL A 45 13.39 -16.13 10.20
CA VAL A 45 12.05 -16.38 10.76
C VAL A 45 11.65 -17.84 10.56
N LEU A 46 11.91 -18.41 9.38
CA LEU A 46 11.52 -19.76 9.01
C LEU A 46 12.24 -20.84 9.85
N HIS A 47 13.48 -20.58 10.26
CA HIS A 47 14.24 -21.44 11.18
C HIS A 47 13.82 -21.31 12.66
N ALA A 48 13.14 -20.22 13.04
CA ALA A 48 12.66 -20.00 14.39
C ALA A 48 11.27 -20.61 14.67
N ILE A 49 10.57 -21.09 13.65
CA ILE A 49 9.21 -21.67 13.75
C ILE A 49 9.30 -23.18 14.02
N HIS A 50 8.97 -23.58 15.25
CA HIS A 50 8.67 -24.97 15.60
C HIS A 50 7.18 -25.12 15.93
N PRO A 51 6.49 -26.21 15.53
CA PRO A 51 6.90 -27.46 14.86
C PRO A 51 6.97 -27.45 13.31
N GLU A 52 7.54 -28.51 12.71
CA GLU A 52 7.83 -28.65 11.26
C GLU A 52 6.62 -28.48 10.33
N TRP A 53 5.43 -28.97 10.71
CA TRP A 53 4.23 -28.81 9.87
C TRP A 53 3.82 -27.34 9.71
N ARG A 54 4.10 -26.49 10.72
CA ARG A 54 3.86 -25.04 10.64
C ARG A 54 4.87 -24.36 9.76
N ARG A 55 6.13 -24.80 9.83
CA ARG A 55 7.19 -24.32 8.95
C ARG A 55 6.86 -24.64 7.49
N SER A 56 6.38 -25.85 7.19
CA SER A 56 5.90 -26.21 5.86
C SER A 56 4.67 -25.39 5.43
N LEU A 57 3.71 -25.17 6.34
CA LEU A 57 2.53 -24.35 6.05
C LEU A 57 2.89 -22.87 5.81
N TYR A 58 3.82 -22.33 6.60
CA TYR A 58 4.34 -20.98 6.44
C TYR A 58 5.11 -20.82 5.13
N ALA A 59 6.00 -21.78 4.81
CA ALA A 59 6.71 -21.80 3.53
C ALA A 59 5.72 -21.84 2.35
N LEU A 60 4.67 -22.66 2.46
CA LEU A 60 3.66 -22.83 1.41
C LEU A 60 2.78 -21.59 1.20
N LEU A 61 2.48 -20.83 2.26
CA LEU A 61 1.58 -19.66 2.20
C LEU A 61 2.29 -18.31 2.02
N GLU A 62 3.52 -18.18 2.52
CA GLU A 62 4.25 -16.91 2.53
C GLU A 62 5.36 -16.85 1.46
N GLN A 63 5.95 -18.00 1.09
CA GLN A 63 7.03 -18.07 0.11
C GLN A 63 6.58 -18.79 -1.17
N PRO A 64 6.13 -18.05 -2.21
CA PRO A 64 5.65 -18.67 -3.45
C PRO A 64 6.73 -19.45 -4.20
N THR A 65 8.01 -19.13 -3.98
CA THR A 65 9.16 -19.80 -4.60
C THR A 65 9.70 -20.99 -3.78
N SER A 66 9.07 -21.34 -2.65
CA SER A 66 9.56 -22.42 -1.79
C SER A 66 9.35 -23.81 -2.38
N SER A 67 8.29 -24.01 -3.16
CA SER A 67 7.94 -25.28 -3.79
C SER A 67 6.92 -25.09 -4.92
N ASP A 68 6.83 -26.06 -5.84
CA ASP A 68 5.83 -26.04 -6.91
C ASP A 68 4.40 -26.00 -6.35
N SER A 69 4.16 -26.66 -5.21
CA SER A 69 2.86 -26.60 -4.51
C SER A 69 2.58 -25.22 -3.91
N ALA A 70 3.59 -24.53 -3.36
CA ALA A 70 3.46 -23.15 -2.90
C ALA A 70 3.11 -22.19 -4.05
N PHE A 71 3.72 -22.38 -5.23
CA PHE A 71 3.39 -21.61 -6.41
C PHE A 71 1.94 -21.81 -6.84
N VAL A 72 1.47 -23.06 -6.92
CA VAL A 72 0.07 -23.38 -7.26
C VAL A 72 -0.89 -22.76 -6.26
N VAL A 73 -0.61 -22.87 -4.96
CA VAL A 73 -1.45 -22.27 -3.92
C VAL A 73 -1.48 -20.75 -4.05
N HIS A 74 -0.33 -20.12 -4.26
CA HIS A 74 -0.26 -18.67 -4.48
C HIS A 74 -1.09 -18.21 -5.69
N VAL A 75 -1.01 -18.93 -6.80
CA VAL A 75 -1.82 -18.67 -8.00
C VAL A 75 -3.31 -18.86 -7.71
N LEU A 76 -3.70 -19.90 -6.97
CA LEU A 76 -5.09 -20.14 -6.59
C LEU A 76 -5.63 -19.03 -5.69
N LEU A 77 -4.89 -18.60 -4.67
CA LEU A 77 -5.28 -17.53 -3.77
C LEU A 77 -5.40 -16.20 -4.51
N THR A 78 -4.46 -15.90 -5.40
CA THR A 78 -4.51 -14.71 -6.25
C THR A 78 -5.72 -14.75 -7.20
N SER A 79 -5.98 -15.91 -7.80
CA SER A 79 -7.15 -16.11 -8.67
C SER A 79 -8.47 -15.96 -7.92
N LEU A 80 -8.54 -16.41 -6.66
CA LEU A 80 -9.72 -16.27 -5.81
C LEU A 80 -10.03 -14.81 -5.51
N ILE A 81 -9.01 -13.98 -5.29
CA ILE A 81 -9.15 -12.52 -5.09
C ILE A 81 -9.71 -11.87 -6.36
N VAL A 82 -9.14 -12.19 -7.52
CA VAL A 82 -9.59 -11.66 -8.82
C VAL A 82 -11.03 -12.09 -9.09
N LEU A 83 -11.35 -13.38 -8.89
CA LEU A 83 -12.70 -13.91 -9.04
C LEU A 83 -13.69 -13.17 -8.14
N SER A 84 -13.30 -12.93 -6.89
CA SER A 84 -14.14 -12.22 -5.94
C SER A 84 -14.39 -10.75 -6.32
N ALA A 85 -13.38 -10.08 -6.88
CA ALA A 85 -13.55 -8.75 -7.46
C ALA A 85 -14.51 -8.76 -8.65
N ILE A 86 -14.36 -9.72 -9.58
CA ILE A 86 -15.27 -9.88 -10.73
C ILE A 86 -16.70 -10.11 -10.25
N VAL A 87 -16.92 -11.01 -9.29
CA VAL A 87 -18.26 -11.27 -8.73
C VAL A 87 -18.87 -9.98 -8.14
N THR A 88 -18.07 -9.20 -7.41
CA THR A 88 -18.51 -7.91 -6.84
C THR A 88 -18.89 -6.91 -7.94
N VAL A 89 -18.12 -6.85 -9.03
CA VAL A 89 -18.43 -5.97 -10.17
C VAL A 89 -19.70 -6.44 -10.88
N LEU A 90 -19.84 -7.74 -11.14
CA LEU A 90 -21.02 -8.30 -11.80
C LEU A 90 -22.32 -8.07 -11.01
N GLU A 91 -22.27 -8.08 -9.68
CA GLU A 91 -23.41 -7.75 -8.82
C GLU A 91 -23.96 -6.33 -9.09
N THR A 92 -23.10 -5.39 -9.48
CA THR A 92 -23.49 -3.99 -9.76
C THR A 92 -24.03 -3.75 -11.17
N VAL A 93 -23.88 -4.71 -12.08
CA VAL A 93 -24.26 -4.54 -13.49
C VAL A 93 -25.77 -4.75 -13.67
N PRO A 94 -26.52 -3.77 -14.25
CA PRO A 94 -27.98 -3.87 -14.39
C PRO A 94 -28.47 -5.10 -15.17
N ALA A 95 -27.66 -5.63 -16.09
CA ALA A 95 -27.99 -6.83 -16.85
C ALA A 95 -28.21 -8.08 -15.96
N PHE A 96 -27.59 -8.12 -14.77
CA PHE A 96 -27.72 -9.24 -13.84
C PHE A 96 -28.73 -8.99 -12.71
N HIS A 97 -29.53 -7.93 -12.78
CA HIS A 97 -30.51 -7.58 -11.75
C HIS A 97 -31.64 -8.62 -11.59
N GLN A 98 -31.87 -9.46 -12.62
CA GLN A 98 -32.83 -10.56 -12.60
C GLN A 98 -32.33 -11.80 -11.81
N VAL A 99 -31.04 -11.84 -11.47
CA VAL A 99 -30.46 -12.93 -10.66
C VAL A 99 -30.92 -12.77 -9.22
N LYS A 100 -31.43 -13.86 -8.62
CA LYS A 100 -31.92 -13.85 -7.24
C LYS A 100 -30.83 -13.40 -6.27
N THR A 101 -31.17 -12.49 -5.35
CA THR A 101 -30.29 -12.01 -4.27
C THR A 101 -29.70 -13.15 -3.44
N SER A 102 -30.43 -14.26 -3.26
CA SER A 102 -29.94 -15.45 -2.55
C SER A 102 -28.73 -16.12 -3.24
N ILE A 103 -28.62 -16.04 -4.57
CA ILE A 103 -27.48 -16.59 -5.31
C ILE A 103 -26.25 -15.71 -5.07
N TRP A 104 -26.41 -14.39 -5.15
CA TRP A 104 -25.35 -13.42 -4.83
C TRP A 104 -24.84 -13.60 -3.41
N PHE A 105 -25.77 -13.71 -2.45
CA PHE A 105 -25.44 -13.98 -1.06
C PHE A 105 -24.68 -15.30 -0.89
N GLY A 106 -25.10 -16.38 -1.55
CA GLY A 106 -24.44 -17.68 -1.49
C GLY A 106 -23.03 -17.69 -2.09
N LEU A 107 -22.85 -17.03 -3.25
CA LEU A 107 -21.54 -16.87 -3.89
C LEU A 107 -20.59 -16.08 -3.00
N GLU A 108 -21.06 -14.97 -2.46
CA GLU A 108 -20.29 -14.15 -1.55
C GLU A 108 -19.93 -14.91 -0.27
N THR A 109 -20.89 -15.57 0.37
CA THR A 109 -20.67 -16.38 1.57
C THR A 109 -19.59 -17.42 1.31
N SER A 110 -19.62 -18.08 0.14
CA SER A 110 -18.64 -19.10 -0.24
C SER A 110 -17.24 -18.50 -0.42
N LEU A 111 -17.13 -17.35 -1.10
CA LEU A 111 -15.86 -16.65 -1.30
C LEU A 111 -15.26 -16.16 0.03
N VAL A 112 -16.09 -15.59 0.90
CA VAL A 112 -15.65 -15.12 2.23
C VAL A 112 -15.28 -16.30 3.14
N ALA A 113 -15.99 -17.43 3.05
CA ALA A 113 -15.63 -18.66 3.74
C ALA A 113 -14.24 -19.17 3.32
N LEU A 114 -13.92 -19.13 2.03
CA LEU A 114 -12.59 -19.49 1.54
C LEU A 114 -11.51 -18.53 2.04
N PHE A 115 -11.76 -17.21 2.02
CA PHE A 115 -10.82 -16.22 2.55
C PHE A 115 -10.63 -16.33 4.07
N THR A 116 -11.67 -16.68 4.82
CA THR A 116 -11.53 -16.94 6.26
C THR A 116 -10.72 -18.19 6.53
N MET A 117 -10.97 -19.28 5.81
CA MET A 117 -10.16 -20.49 5.94
C MET A 117 -8.68 -20.21 5.64
N GLU A 118 -8.40 -19.46 4.57
CA GLU A 118 -7.04 -19.02 4.25
C GLU A 118 -6.44 -18.17 5.38
N TYR A 119 -7.20 -17.19 5.88
CA TYR A 119 -6.75 -16.31 6.96
C TYR A 119 -6.44 -17.08 8.25
N ILE A 120 -7.29 -18.05 8.62
CA ILE A 120 -7.07 -18.93 9.77
C ILE A 120 -5.81 -19.79 9.55
N ALA A 121 -5.63 -20.36 8.35
CA ALA A 121 -4.43 -21.13 8.02
C ALA A 121 -3.15 -20.28 8.18
N ARG A 122 -3.17 -19.01 7.74
CA ARG A 122 -2.07 -18.06 7.94
C ARG A 122 -1.83 -17.73 9.42
N CYS A 123 -2.90 -17.51 10.19
CA CYS A 123 -2.80 -17.29 11.63
C CYS A 123 -2.11 -18.46 12.34
N LEU A 124 -2.49 -19.69 11.98
CA LEU A 124 -1.92 -20.92 12.54
C LEU A 124 -0.47 -21.15 12.10
N ALA A 125 -0.10 -20.71 10.90
CA ALA A 125 1.26 -20.78 10.38
C ALA A 125 2.22 -19.82 11.10
N TRP A 126 1.75 -18.60 11.43
CA TRP A 126 2.61 -17.52 11.92
C TRP A 126 3.06 -17.69 13.38
N SER A 127 2.17 -18.05 14.30
CA SER A 127 2.54 -18.11 15.72
C SER A 127 1.65 -19.04 16.54
N SER A 128 2.28 -19.84 17.41
CA SER A 128 1.58 -20.63 18.44
C SER A 128 1.10 -19.79 19.62
N THR A 129 1.76 -18.67 19.86
CA THR A 129 1.55 -17.85 21.05
C THR A 129 0.55 -16.76 20.72
N TRP A 130 -0.46 -16.58 21.58
CA TRP A 130 -1.49 -15.54 21.45
C TRP A 130 -0.89 -14.14 21.25
N SER A 131 0.22 -13.82 21.94
CA SER A 131 0.90 -12.53 21.80
C SER A 131 1.55 -12.34 20.42
N GLY A 132 2.12 -13.40 19.84
CA GLY A 132 2.69 -13.36 18.50
C GLY A 132 1.64 -13.29 17.40
N LEU A 133 0.50 -13.95 17.60
CA LEU A 133 -0.65 -13.91 16.70
C LEU A 133 -1.27 -12.50 16.68
N LEU A 134 -1.52 -11.90 17.85
CA LEU A 134 -2.04 -10.53 17.92
C LEU A 134 -1.07 -9.53 17.27
N ARG A 135 0.24 -9.67 17.50
CA ARG A 135 1.25 -8.82 16.84
C ARG A 135 1.18 -8.93 15.32
N TRP A 136 0.92 -10.11 14.78
CA TRP A 136 0.76 -10.30 13.35
C TRP A 136 -0.57 -9.76 12.82
N MET A 137 -1.68 -9.97 13.55
CA MET A 137 -2.99 -9.44 13.16
C MET A 137 -2.98 -7.92 13.05
N PHE A 138 -2.25 -7.24 13.95
CA PHE A 138 -2.06 -5.79 13.91
C PHE A 138 -0.89 -5.33 13.02
N SER A 139 -0.22 -6.23 12.30
CA SER A 139 0.73 -5.85 11.27
C SER A 139 0.00 -5.33 10.03
N TRP A 140 0.69 -4.55 9.20
CA TRP A 140 0.15 -4.02 7.94
C TRP A 140 -0.52 -5.11 7.09
N PHE A 141 0.11 -6.28 7.00
CA PHE A 141 -0.39 -7.41 6.21
C PHE A 141 -1.55 -8.15 6.86
N GLY A 142 -1.52 -8.31 8.19
CA GLY A 142 -2.64 -8.87 8.95
C GLY A 142 -3.89 -8.01 8.83
N ILE A 143 -3.74 -6.69 8.88
CA ILE A 143 -4.84 -5.73 8.72
C ILE A 143 -5.48 -5.87 7.33
N ILE A 144 -4.69 -5.94 6.25
CA ILE A 144 -5.23 -6.11 4.88
C ILE A 144 -6.03 -7.41 4.76
N ASP A 145 -5.53 -8.51 5.33
CA ASP A 145 -6.24 -9.79 5.29
C ASP A 145 -7.54 -9.74 6.11
N ILE A 146 -7.52 -9.13 7.30
CA ILE A 146 -8.71 -8.92 8.14
C ILE A 146 -9.75 -8.07 7.40
N LEU A 147 -9.31 -6.96 6.81
CA LEU A 147 -10.17 -5.99 6.12
C LEU A 147 -10.83 -6.58 4.87
N SER A 148 -10.26 -7.64 4.28
CA SER A 148 -10.85 -8.36 3.16
C SER A 148 -12.05 -9.24 3.52
N VAL A 149 -12.22 -9.56 4.80
CA VAL A 149 -13.22 -10.51 5.30
C VAL A 149 -14.23 -9.83 6.26
N VAL A 150 -13.76 -8.89 7.07
CA VAL A 150 -14.55 -8.19 8.09
C VAL A 150 -15.83 -7.52 7.55
N PRO A 151 -15.84 -6.84 6.38
CA PRO A 151 -17.05 -6.17 5.89
C PRO A 151 -18.27 -7.11 5.80
N TYR A 152 -18.05 -8.37 5.39
CA TYR A 152 -19.12 -9.38 5.31
C TYR A 152 -19.67 -9.76 6.68
N TYR A 153 -18.78 -9.97 7.67
CA TYR A 153 -19.23 -10.32 9.03
C TYR A 153 -19.94 -9.16 9.73
N ILE A 154 -19.49 -7.92 9.50
CA ILE A 154 -20.18 -6.72 10.00
C ILE A 154 -21.58 -6.65 9.41
N GLU A 155 -21.72 -6.87 8.10
CA GLU A 155 -23.04 -6.89 7.45
C GLU A 155 -23.93 -7.99 8.04
N LEU A 156 -23.43 -9.21 8.20
CA LEU A 156 -24.18 -10.33 8.76
C LEU A 156 -24.71 -10.04 10.18
N LEU A 157 -23.91 -9.35 11.01
CA LEU A 157 -24.32 -8.93 12.35
C LEU A 157 -25.35 -7.80 12.33
N LEU A 158 -25.22 -6.85 11.40
CA LEU A 158 -26.12 -5.69 11.27
C LEU A 158 -27.45 -6.01 10.60
N LEU A 159 -27.57 -7.14 9.90
CA LEU A 159 -28.84 -7.62 9.31
C LEU A 159 -29.97 -7.81 10.35
N GLN A 160 -29.67 -7.82 11.65
CA GLN A 160 -30.67 -7.86 12.72
C GLN A 160 -31.37 -6.52 12.99
N ASP A 161 -30.83 -5.38 12.54
CA ASP A 161 -31.43 -4.05 12.75
C ASP A 161 -31.92 -3.42 11.43
N THR A 162 -33.22 -3.17 11.36
CA THR A 162 -33.99 -2.86 10.13
C THR A 162 -33.82 -1.45 9.56
N SER A 163 -32.96 -0.59 10.13
CA SER A 163 -32.82 0.84 9.75
C SER A 163 -31.64 1.14 8.80
N VAL A 164 -31.04 0.10 8.18
CA VAL A 164 -29.62 0.10 7.79
C VAL A 164 -29.37 0.17 6.27
N PHE A 165 -30.37 0.46 5.42
CA PHE A 165 -30.21 0.50 3.95
C PHE A 165 -29.05 1.38 3.44
N PHE A 166 -28.82 2.57 4.03
CA PHE A 166 -27.70 3.44 3.61
C PHE A 166 -26.32 2.97 4.10
N ARG A 167 -26.25 2.31 5.25
CA ARG A 167 -24.99 1.81 5.84
C ARG A 167 -24.49 0.56 5.11
N PHE A 168 -25.39 -0.25 4.56
CA PHE A 168 -25.03 -1.45 3.79
C PHE A 168 -24.31 -1.14 2.46
N SER A 169 -24.66 -0.04 1.77
CA SER A 169 -23.98 0.33 0.51
C SER A 169 -22.49 0.64 0.69
N ILE A 170 -22.13 1.32 1.78
CA ILE A 170 -20.73 1.68 2.06
C ILE A 170 -19.92 0.44 2.44
N LEU A 171 -20.49 -0.47 3.22
CA LEU A 171 -19.86 -1.74 3.60
C LEU A 171 -19.60 -2.65 2.38
N ARG A 172 -20.50 -2.64 1.39
CA ARG A 172 -20.31 -3.35 0.12
C ARG A 172 -19.09 -2.82 -0.64
N THR A 173 -18.87 -1.50 -0.64
CA THR A 173 -17.69 -0.88 -1.28
C THR A 173 -16.39 -1.29 -0.59
N PHE A 174 -16.37 -1.43 0.73
CA PHE A 174 -15.18 -1.88 1.47
C PHE A 174 -14.73 -3.30 1.08
N ARG A 175 -15.61 -4.12 0.51
CA ARG A 175 -15.21 -5.43 -0.03
C ARG A 175 -14.26 -5.31 -1.21
N LEU A 176 -14.25 -4.19 -1.95
CA LEU A 176 -13.26 -3.92 -2.99
C LEU A 176 -11.85 -3.84 -2.42
N LEU A 177 -11.68 -3.57 -1.12
CA LEU A 177 -10.38 -3.54 -0.48
C LEU A 177 -9.65 -4.88 -0.54
N ARG A 178 -10.36 -6.00 -0.78
CA ARG A 178 -9.73 -7.30 -1.03
C ARG A 178 -8.80 -7.29 -2.25
N VAL A 179 -8.97 -6.34 -3.19
CA VAL A 179 -8.05 -6.11 -4.32
C VAL A 179 -6.65 -5.72 -3.86
N PHE A 180 -6.49 -5.22 -2.64
CA PHE A 180 -5.19 -4.86 -2.08
C PHE A 180 -4.42 -6.06 -1.51
N ARG A 181 -5.05 -7.23 -1.36
CA ARG A 181 -4.43 -8.44 -0.78
C ARG A 181 -3.20 -8.95 -1.58
N PRO A 182 -3.20 -8.99 -2.93
CA PRO A 182 -2.02 -9.40 -3.70
C PRO A 182 -0.81 -8.47 -3.51
N PHE A 183 -1.02 -7.22 -3.08
CA PHE A 183 0.08 -6.27 -2.81
C PHE A 183 0.96 -6.71 -1.64
N ARG A 184 0.47 -7.59 -0.75
CA ARG A 184 1.25 -8.17 0.35
C ARG A 184 2.42 -9.03 -0.14
N SER A 185 2.15 -9.97 -1.03
CA SER A 185 3.11 -11.04 -1.37
C SER A 185 4.20 -10.59 -2.34
N ASN A 186 4.09 -9.37 -2.86
CA ASN A 186 5.03 -8.83 -3.82
C ASN A 186 6.03 -7.94 -3.07
N ASN A 187 7.14 -8.53 -2.62
CA ASN A 187 8.26 -7.80 -2.02
C ASN A 187 8.70 -6.61 -2.92
N THR A 188 8.60 -6.77 -4.24
CA THR A 188 8.83 -5.72 -5.24
C THR A 188 7.90 -4.51 -5.08
N ILE A 189 6.61 -4.73 -4.77
CA ILE A 189 5.64 -3.65 -4.56
C ILE A 189 5.98 -2.86 -3.31
N LEU A 190 6.38 -3.53 -2.22
CA LEU A 190 6.76 -2.85 -0.98
C LEU A 190 8.00 -1.98 -1.15
N LEU A 191 9.02 -2.50 -1.83
CA LEU A 191 10.21 -1.71 -2.20
C LEU A 191 9.82 -0.52 -3.08
N THR A 192 8.90 -0.72 -4.03
CA THR A 192 8.42 0.36 -4.90
C THR A 192 7.67 1.43 -4.10
N ILE A 193 6.82 1.03 -3.15
CA ILE A 193 6.10 1.97 -2.25
C ILE A 193 7.09 2.74 -1.38
N GLU A 194 8.12 2.08 -0.84
CA GLU A 194 9.15 2.72 -0.04
C GLU A 194 9.94 3.76 -0.84
N VAL A 195 10.38 3.39 -2.05
CA VAL A 195 11.07 4.30 -2.97
C VAL A 195 10.17 5.47 -3.36
N MET A 196 8.89 5.21 -3.65
CA MET A 196 7.92 6.26 -3.97
C MET A 196 7.69 7.19 -2.78
N TYR A 197 7.57 6.64 -1.57
CA TYR A 197 7.41 7.42 -0.34
C TYR A 197 8.62 8.34 -0.11
N VAL A 198 9.83 7.81 -0.22
CA VAL A 198 11.07 8.59 -0.11
C VAL A 198 11.10 9.70 -1.17
N SER A 199 10.72 9.38 -2.40
CA SER A 199 10.69 10.34 -3.52
C SER A 199 9.68 11.49 -3.28
N VAL A 200 8.49 11.17 -2.79
CA VAL A 200 7.45 12.15 -2.43
C VAL A 200 7.92 13.00 -1.26
N ARG A 201 8.51 12.38 -0.23
CA ARG A 201 9.04 13.10 0.93
C ARG A 201 10.17 14.06 0.54
N GLN A 202 11.03 13.66 -0.37
CA GLN A 202 12.10 14.52 -0.90
C GLN A 202 11.53 15.70 -1.69
N SER A 203 10.42 15.50 -2.39
CA SER A 203 9.76 16.51 -3.22
C SER A 203 8.64 17.29 -2.50
N GLN A 204 8.44 17.06 -1.20
CA GLN A 204 7.27 17.56 -0.45
C GLN A 204 7.13 19.08 -0.51
N HIS A 205 8.24 19.83 -0.41
CA HIS A 205 8.20 21.29 -0.42
C HIS A 205 7.80 21.85 -1.78
N ALA A 206 8.25 21.22 -2.87
CA ALA A 206 7.86 21.59 -4.22
C ALA A 206 6.38 21.24 -4.49
N LEU A 207 5.92 20.07 -4.04
CA LEU A 207 4.52 19.65 -4.16
C LEU A 207 3.58 20.57 -3.36
N LEU A 208 3.97 20.95 -2.13
CA LEU A 208 3.19 21.88 -1.31
C LEU A 208 3.15 23.28 -1.94
N ALA A 209 4.26 23.77 -2.47
CA ALA A 209 4.29 25.05 -3.17
C ALA A 209 3.39 25.02 -4.42
N LEU A 210 3.45 23.95 -5.22
CA LEU A 210 2.59 23.76 -6.39
C LEU A 210 1.11 23.74 -5.97
N GLY A 211 0.76 22.93 -4.95
CA GLY A 211 -0.60 22.86 -4.43
C GLY A 211 -1.11 24.21 -3.92
N PHE A 212 -0.26 24.98 -3.23
CA PHE A 212 -0.58 26.33 -2.78
C PHE A 212 -0.89 27.26 -3.96
N PHE A 213 -0.07 27.25 -5.02
CA PHE A 213 -0.33 28.07 -6.21
C PHE A 213 -1.62 27.65 -6.93
N VAL A 214 -1.90 26.36 -7.06
CA VAL A 214 -3.14 25.85 -7.66
C VAL A 214 -4.35 26.34 -6.88
N VAL A 215 -4.36 26.22 -5.55
CA VAL A 215 -5.46 26.69 -4.70
C VAL A 215 -5.62 28.21 -4.78
N MET A 216 -4.52 28.96 -4.79
CA MET A 216 -4.56 30.42 -4.93
C MET A 216 -5.19 30.83 -6.27
N VAL A 217 -4.73 30.23 -7.37
CA VAL A 217 -5.26 30.48 -8.73
C VAL A 217 -6.75 30.11 -8.80
N LEU A 218 -7.13 28.92 -8.33
CA LEU A 218 -8.53 28.50 -8.26
C LEU A 218 -9.36 29.51 -7.46
N THR A 219 -8.89 29.96 -6.31
CA THR A 219 -9.63 30.93 -5.48
C THR A 219 -9.83 32.26 -6.21
N VAL A 220 -8.79 32.80 -6.85
CA VAL A 220 -8.85 34.06 -7.59
C VAL A 220 -9.81 33.96 -8.79
N PHE A 221 -9.68 32.93 -9.63
CA PHE A 221 -10.53 32.76 -10.80
C PHE A 221 -11.97 32.41 -10.44
N SER A 222 -12.19 31.59 -9.42
CA SER A 222 -13.55 31.28 -8.94
C SER A 222 -14.24 32.51 -8.38
N THR A 223 -13.49 33.37 -7.68
CA THR A 223 -14.02 34.65 -7.20
C THR A 223 -14.35 35.58 -8.37
N LEU A 224 -13.46 35.66 -9.37
CA LEU A 224 -13.68 36.48 -10.56
C LEU A 224 -14.91 36.01 -11.35
N LEU A 225 -15.02 34.71 -11.64
CA LEU A 225 -16.15 34.11 -12.35
C LEU A 225 -17.44 34.30 -11.57
N TYR A 226 -17.43 34.04 -10.26
CA TYR A 226 -18.59 34.30 -9.41
C TYR A 226 -19.06 35.76 -9.51
N PHE A 227 -18.18 36.74 -9.39
CA PHE A 227 -18.60 38.15 -9.48
C PHE A 227 -18.93 38.60 -10.91
N ALA A 228 -18.37 37.96 -11.93
CA ALA A 228 -18.69 38.26 -13.33
C ALA A 228 -20.08 37.73 -13.74
N GLU A 229 -20.46 36.55 -13.23
CA GLU A 229 -21.62 35.80 -13.73
C GLU A 229 -22.76 35.61 -12.71
N ARG A 230 -22.60 36.00 -11.43
CA ARG A 230 -23.67 35.83 -10.41
C ARG A 230 -24.97 36.58 -10.72
N GLY A 231 -24.94 37.65 -11.50
CA GLY A 231 -26.14 38.47 -11.74
C GLY A 231 -26.79 39.04 -10.46
N THR A 232 -28.11 39.08 -10.41
CA THR A 232 -28.90 39.69 -9.31
C THR A 232 -29.55 38.65 -8.41
N TRP A 233 -29.70 38.99 -7.13
CA TRP A 233 -30.40 38.13 -6.18
C TRP A 233 -31.92 38.22 -6.38
N ASP A 234 -32.60 37.08 -6.43
CA ASP A 234 -34.06 36.99 -6.42
C ASP A 234 -34.54 36.41 -5.08
N ASP A 235 -35.29 37.21 -4.33
CA ASP A 235 -35.83 36.85 -3.01
C ASP A 235 -36.95 35.78 -3.07
N ILE A 236 -37.57 35.57 -4.23
CA ILE A 236 -38.65 34.58 -4.39
C ILE A 236 -38.06 33.20 -4.64
N LEU A 237 -37.04 33.12 -5.50
CA LEU A 237 -36.37 31.88 -5.86
C LEU A 237 -35.19 31.54 -4.94
N GLU A 238 -34.81 32.45 -4.03
CA GLU A 238 -33.65 32.34 -3.13
C GLU A 238 -32.35 31.98 -3.88
N THR A 239 -32.19 32.48 -5.11
CA THR A 239 -31.04 32.21 -5.97
C THR A 239 -30.58 33.44 -6.73
N PHE A 240 -29.36 33.37 -7.23
CA PHE A 240 -28.80 34.33 -8.16
C PHE A 240 -29.32 34.06 -9.57
N ILE A 241 -29.72 35.11 -10.30
CA ILE A 241 -30.30 35.03 -11.64
C ILE A 241 -29.46 35.85 -12.63
N ASN A 242 -29.21 35.25 -13.79
CA ASN A 242 -28.46 35.87 -14.88
C ASN A 242 -29.30 36.91 -15.64
N THR A 243 -28.67 37.64 -16.56
CA THR A 243 -29.38 38.66 -17.37
C THR A 243 -30.52 38.09 -18.24
N ASP A 244 -30.47 36.79 -18.54
CA ASP A 244 -31.47 36.09 -19.33
C ASP A 244 -32.66 35.56 -18.49
N GLY A 245 -32.61 35.69 -17.16
CA GLY A 245 -33.67 35.23 -16.26
C GLY A 245 -33.52 33.79 -15.74
N ASP A 246 -32.46 33.08 -16.14
CA ASP A 246 -32.14 31.73 -15.65
C ASP A 246 -31.30 31.75 -14.35
N PRO A 247 -31.40 30.71 -13.50
CA PRO A 247 -30.53 30.57 -12.32
C PRO A 247 -29.05 30.59 -12.70
N SER A 248 -28.25 31.35 -11.96
CA SER A 248 -26.83 31.50 -12.20
C SER A 248 -26.11 30.17 -12.02
N GLN A 249 -25.27 29.83 -13.00
CA GLN A 249 -24.42 28.64 -12.97
C GLN A 249 -23.41 28.68 -11.81
N PHE A 250 -23.01 29.89 -11.39
CA PHE A 250 -22.02 30.12 -10.33
C PHE A 250 -22.70 30.64 -9.06
N ALA A 251 -23.44 29.76 -8.38
CA ALA A 251 -24.19 30.12 -7.17
C ALA A 251 -23.28 30.51 -5.97
N SER A 252 -22.02 30.08 -5.96
CA SER A 252 -21.04 30.40 -4.91
C SER A 252 -19.61 30.27 -5.42
N ILE A 253 -18.65 30.87 -4.72
CA ILE A 253 -17.23 30.77 -5.06
C ILE A 253 -16.73 29.31 -5.08
N PRO A 254 -17.05 28.44 -4.09
CA PRO A 254 -16.67 27.02 -4.17
C PRO A 254 -17.32 26.27 -5.34
N ALA A 255 -18.56 26.63 -5.69
CA ALA A 255 -19.23 26.03 -6.86
C ALA A 255 -18.57 26.46 -8.18
N ALA A 256 -18.05 27.68 -8.26
CA ALA A 256 -17.26 28.16 -9.39
C ALA A 256 -15.85 27.56 -9.47
N ALA A 257 -15.38 26.93 -8.40
CA ALA A 257 -14.08 26.25 -8.34
C ALA A 257 -14.11 24.79 -8.78
N TRP A 258 -15.31 24.19 -8.87
CA TRP A 258 -15.54 22.79 -9.26
C TRP A 258 -15.57 22.63 -10.77
#